data_AF-A0A662JI22-F1
#
_entry.id   AF-A0A662JI22-F1
#
_cell.length_a   1.000
_cell.length_b   1.000
_cell.length_c   1.000
_cell.angle_alpha   90.00
_cell.angle_beta   90.00
_cell.angle_gamma   90.00
#
_symmetry.space_group_name_H-M   'P 1'
#
loop_
_entity.id
_entity.type
_entity.pdbx_description
1 polymer ?
#
loop_
_entity_poly.entity_id
_entity_poly.type
_entity_poly.pdbx_seq_one_letter_code
_entity_poly.pdbx_strand_id
1 'polypeptide(L)'
;MKRRVEERSLVIEPFEPWCLNPAGYDARSIIDLEVKPLSYELIATLERFELPLDIVGFIYLRSSLAREGLIGSFAVIDPGFKGNLTLAVFNASKST
;
A
#
# COMPACT_ATOMS: atom_id res chain seq x y z
N MET A 1 13.46 -8.14 0.81
CA MET A 1 12.08 -8.41 1.26
C MET A 1 11.76 -9.89 1.27
N LYS A 2 11.75 -10.60 0.12
CA LYS A 2 11.44 -12.04 0.01
C LYS A 2 12.01 -12.94 1.12
N ARG A 3 13.34 -12.91 1.32
CA ARG A 3 14.00 -13.68 2.38
C ARG A 3 13.38 -13.46 3.78
N ARG A 4 13.09 -12.22 4.15
CA ARG A 4 12.48 -11.90 5.46
C ARG A 4 11.04 -12.40 5.58
N VAL A 5 10.31 -12.45 4.46
CA VAL A 5 8.96 -13.06 4.43
C VAL A 5 9.05 -14.57 4.60
N GLU A 6 9.98 -15.24 3.90
CA GLU A 6 10.24 -16.68 4.04
C GLU A 6 10.68 -17.05 5.46
N GLU A 7 11.52 -16.22 6.08
CA GLU A 7 11.97 -16.35 7.48
C GLU A 7 10.90 -15.92 8.51
N ARG A 8 9.74 -15.39 8.05
CA ARG A 8 8.69 -14.78 8.89
C ARG A 8 9.17 -13.64 9.80
N SER A 9 10.29 -13.00 9.49
CA SER A 9 10.76 -11.80 10.18
C SER A 9 10.10 -10.50 9.66
N LEU A 10 9.35 -10.59 8.56
CA LEU A 10 8.45 -9.57 8.03
C LEU A 10 7.18 -10.28 7.55
N VAL A 11 6.00 -9.85 8.01
CA VAL A 11 4.72 -10.46 7.58
C VAL A 11 4.08 -9.58 6.53
N ILE A 12 3.66 -10.20 5.43
CA ILE A 12 2.81 -9.64 4.39
C ILE A 12 1.79 -10.74 4.07
N GLU A 13 0.52 -10.55 4.43
CA GLU A 13 -0.48 -11.62 4.31
C GLU A 13 -1.78 -11.11 3.67
N PRO A 14 -2.18 -11.62 2.49
CA PRO A 14 -1.48 -12.63 1.67
C PRO A 14 -0.23 -12.09 0.96
N PHE A 15 0.84 -12.89 0.88
CA PHE A 15 2.03 -12.56 0.07
C PHE A 15 1.91 -13.16 -1.32
N GLU A 16 1.94 -12.31 -2.35
CA GLU A 16 1.91 -12.74 -3.75
C GLU A 16 3.22 -12.43 -4.46
N PRO A 17 3.89 -13.44 -5.05
CA PRO A 17 5.19 -13.23 -5.71
C PRO A 17 5.17 -12.21 -6.85
N TRP A 18 4.04 -12.03 -7.54
CA TRP A 18 3.93 -11.06 -8.66
C TRP A 18 3.78 -9.61 -8.20
N CYS A 19 3.48 -9.38 -6.92
CA CYS A 19 3.48 -8.04 -6.33
C CYS A 19 4.89 -7.62 -5.88
N LEU A 20 5.88 -8.52 -5.88
CA LEU A 20 7.23 -8.21 -5.44
C LEU A 20 8.02 -7.45 -6.52
N ASN A 21 8.51 -6.28 -6.15
CA ASN A 21 9.38 -5.44 -6.97
C ASN A 21 10.84 -5.54 -6.51
N PRO A 22 11.84 -5.07 -7.30
CA PRO A 22 13.25 -5.09 -6.90
C PRO A 22 13.53 -4.42 -5.54
N ALA A 23 12.77 -3.38 -5.18
CA ALA A 23 12.95 -2.60 -3.96
C ALA A 23 11.63 -2.31 -3.20
N GLY A 24 10.56 -3.08 -3.46
CA GLY A 24 9.26 -2.83 -2.84
C GLY A 24 8.28 -3.97 -3.05
N TYR A 25 7.03 -3.72 -2.67
CA TYR A 25 5.92 -4.65 -2.86
C TYR A 25 4.65 -3.85 -3.18
N ASP A 26 3.94 -4.23 -4.24
CA ASP A 26 2.68 -3.62 -4.63
C ASP A 26 1.56 -4.10 -3.69
N ALA A 27 1.18 -3.26 -2.73
CA ALA A 27 0.00 -3.48 -1.91
C ALA A 27 -1.28 -3.31 -2.75
N ARG A 28 -2.27 -4.16 -2.50
CA ARG A 28 -3.54 -4.17 -3.22
C ARG A 28 -4.63 -3.57 -2.35
N SER A 29 -5.67 -3.02 -2.95
CA SER A 29 -6.88 -2.64 -2.23
C SER A 29 -7.64 -3.89 -1.79
N ILE A 30 -8.26 -3.85 -0.61
CA ILE A 30 -9.13 -4.94 -0.12
C ILE A 30 -10.42 -5.08 -0.94
N ILE A 31 -10.81 -4.01 -1.65
CA ILE A 31 -11.98 -3.97 -2.53
C ILE A 31 -11.62 -3.33 -3.87
N ASP A 32 -12.36 -3.70 -4.92
CA ASP A 32 -12.39 -2.88 -6.12
C ASP A 32 -13.11 -1.57 -5.79
N LEU A 33 -12.41 -0.45 -5.99
CA LEU A 33 -12.91 0.87 -5.64
C LEU A 33 -12.93 1.77 -6.86
N GLU A 34 -14.07 2.43 -7.03
CA GLU A 34 -14.23 3.55 -7.94
C GLU A 34 -14.03 4.87 -7.16
N VAL A 35 -13.00 5.65 -7.48
CA VAL A 35 -12.78 6.97 -6.86
C VAL A 35 -13.32 8.04 -7.78
N LYS A 36 -14.46 8.63 -7.42
CA LYS A 36 -15.14 9.61 -8.26
C LYS A 36 -14.28 10.87 -8.48
N PRO A 37 -14.46 11.57 -9.62
CA PRO A 37 -13.81 12.85 -9.85
C PRO A 37 -14.01 13.84 -8.70
N LEU A 38 -12.93 14.48 -8.27
CA LEU A 38 -12.92 15.48 -7.20
C LEU A 38 -13.47 14.95 -5.86
N SER A 39 -13.41 13.64 -5.62
CA SER A 39 -13.80 13.02 -4.36
C SER A 39 -12.61 12.42 -3.62
N TYR A 40 -12.82 12.23 -2.32
CA TYR A 40 -11.88 11.61 -1.41
C TYR A 40 -12.47 10.29 -0.91
N GLU A 41 -11.63 9.26 -0.84
CA GLU A 41 -12.01 7.94 -0.34
C GLU A 41 -10.92 7.37 0.59
N LEU A 42 -11.36 6.56 1.56
CA LEU A 42 -10.46 5.76 2.40
C LEU A 42 -10.36 4.33 1.86
N ILE A 43 -9.13 3.86 1.66
CA ILE A 43 -8.81 2.53 1.18
C ILE A 43 -8.04 1.77 2.25
N ALA A 44 -8.36 0.50 2.47
CA ALA A 44 -7.52 -0.40 3.24
C ALA A 44 -6.78 -1.36 2.31
N THR A 45 -5.54 -1.69 2.64
CA THR A 45 -4.80 -2.73 1.91
C THR A 45 -5.41 -4.11 2.15
N LEU A 46 -5.43 -4.97 1.13
CA LEU A 46 -5.72 -6.38 1.26
C LEU A 46 -4.68 -7.05 2.15
N GLU A 47 -3.41 -6.71 1.93
CA GLU A 47 -2.32 -7.23 2.74
C GLU A 47 -2.35 -6.66 4.15
N ARG A 48 -2.21 -7.58 5.11
CA ARG A 48 -1.83 -7.31 6.47
C ARG A 48 -0.30 -7.28 6.57
N PHE A 49 0.23 -6.19 7.12
CA PHE A 49 1.66 -6.01 7.35
C PHE A 49 1.99 -6.16 8.84
N GLU A 50 3.05 -6.90 9.15
CA GLU A 50 3.71 -6.86 10.46
C GLU A 50 5.21 -6.58 10.27
N LEU A 51 5.64 -5.37 10.65
CA LEU A 51 7.03 -4.95 10.53
C LEU A 51 7.80 -5.32 11.81
N PRO A 52 9.04 -5.84 11.68
CA PRO A 52 9.94 -5.97 12.83
C PRO A 52 10.41 -4.59 13.31
N LEU A 53 11.00 -4.53 14.52
CA LEU A 53 11.47 -3.28 15.11
C LEU A 53 12.68 -2.66 14.39
N ASP A 54 13.34 -3.40 13.50
CA ASP A 54 14.51 -2.96 12.74
C ASP A 54 14.18 -2.51 11.30
N ILE A 55 12.88 -2.42 10.95
CA ILE A 55 12.42 -2.00 9.62
C ILE A 55 11.41 -0.87 9.76
N VAL A 56 11.61 0.18 8.97
CA VAL A 56 10.61 1.20 8.67
C VAL A 56 10.05 0.97 7.28
N GLY A 57 8.74 1.15 7.10
CA GLY A 57 8.08 1.06 5.81
C GLY A 57 7.78 2.43 5.22
N PHE A 58 7.82 2.54 3.89
CA PHE A 58 7.35 3.71 3.17
C PHE A 58 6.26 3.27 2.21
N ILE A 59 5.16 4.01 2.16
CA ILE A 59 4.09 3.77 1.20
C ILE A 59 3.98 4.94 0.22
N TYR A 60 3.85 4.58 -1.05
CA TYR A 60 3.74 5.49 -2.17
C TYR A 60 2.61 5.03 -3.07
N LEU A 61 2.02 5.98 -3.80
CA LEU A 61 1.14 5.63 -4.90
C LEU A 61 1.97 5.09 -6.06
N ARG A 62 1.46 4.07 -6.75
CA ARG A 62 2.06 3.61 -8.02
C ARG A 62 2.05 4.76 -9.02
N SER A 63 3.18 4.96 -9.71
CA SER A 63 3.37 6.13 -10.58
C SER A 63 2.34 6.24 -11.71
N SER A 64 1.74 5.13 -12.16
CA SER A 64 0.63 5.16 -13.12
C SER A 64 -0.60 5.90 -12.57
N LEU A 65 -1.05 5.52 -11.37
CA LEU A 65 -2.20 6.13 -10.70
C LEU A 65 -1.95 7.62 -10.40
N ALA A 66 -0.73 7.96 -9.98
CA ALA A 66 -0.35 9.35 -9.75
C ALA A 66 -0.48 10.20 -11.03
N ARG A 67 -0.10 9.66 -12.19
CA ARG A 67 -0.24 10.35 -13.48
C ARG A 67 -1.68 10.43 -13.98
N GLU A 68 -2.55 9.54 -13.53
CA GLU A 68 -4.00 9.57 -13.81
C GLU A 68 -4.74 10.60 -12.94
N GLY A 69 -4.05 11.23 -11.97
CA GLY A 69 -4.59 12.31 -11.15
C GLY A 69 -5.02 11.88 -9.75
N LEU A 70 -4.72 10.65 -9.34
CA LEU A 70 -4.87 10.23 -7.95
C LEU A 70 -3.76 10.85 -7.09
N ILE A 71 -4.16 11.43 -5.96
CA ILE A 71 -3.30 12.01 -4.95
C ILE A 71 -3.53 11.22 -3.66
N GLY A 72 -2.47 10.62 -3.12
CA GLY A 72 -2.55 9.91 -1.85
C GLY A 72 -1.90 10.68 -0.71
N SER A 73 -2.53 10.65 0.46
CA SER A 73 -1.91 11.08 1.72
C SER A 73 -1.38 9.85 2.44
N PHE A 74 -0.06 9.68 2.37
CA PHE A 74 0.65 8.52 2.90
C PHE A 74 1.55 8.89 4.06
N ALA A 75 1.83 7.92 4.92
CA ALA A 75 2.70 8.07 6.08
C ALA A 75 3.83 7.04 6.05
N VAL A 76 4.84 7.30 6.89
CA VAL A 76 5.82 6.29 7.27
C VAL A 76 5.10 5.20 8.07
N ILE A 77 5.44 3.94 7.83
CA ILE A 77 4.94 2.80 8.59
C ILE A 77 5.98 2.50 9.67
N ASP A 78 5.59 2.72 10.92
CA ASP A 78 6.49 2.58 12.06
C ASP A 78 6.98 1.13 12.26
N PRO A 79 8.22 0.94 12.75
CA PRO A 79 8.68 -0.36 13.20
C PRO A 79 7.74 -0.94 14.27
N GLY A 80 7.43 -2.23 14.18
CA GLY A 80 6.47 -2.88 15.07
C GLY A 80 5.00 -2.67 14.69
N PHE A 81 4.70 -1.92 13.63
CA PHE A 81 3.35 -1.82 13.10
C PHE A 81 2.77 -3.20 12.78
N LYS A 82 1.50 -3.39 13.12
CA LYS A 82 0.75 -4.60 12.86
C LYS A 82 -0.68 -4.23 12.44
N GLY A 83 -0.94 -4.12 11.15
CA GLY A 83 -2.31 -3.96 10.64
C GLY A 83 -2.42 -4.07 9.12
N ASN A 84 -3.63 -3.85 8.61
CA ASN A 84 -3.83 -3.38 7.24
C ASN A 84 -3.54 -1.89 7.21
N LEU A 85 -2.94 -1.39 6.13
CA LEU A 85 -2.68 0.03 5.98
C LEU A 85 -3.95 0.71 5.52
N THR A 86 -4.36 1.77 6.21
CA THR A 86 -5.48 2.63 5.79
C THR A 86 -4.93 3.89 5.15
N LEU A 87 -5.36 4.15 3.93
CA LEU A 87 -4.82 5.17 3.05
C LEU A 87 -5.93 6.09 2.59
N ALA A 88 -5.55 7.33 2.41
CA ALA A 88 -6.36 8.43 2.00
C ALA A 88 -6.06 8.74 0.53
N VAL A 89 -7.05 8.64 -0.36
CA VAL A 89 -6.86 9.02 -1.77
C VAL A 89 -7.87 10.05 -2.22
N PHE A 90 -7.42 10.97 -3.06
CA PHE A 90 -8.22 11.99 -3.71
C PHE A 90 -8.04 11.90 -5.21
N ASN A 91 -9.12 11.82 -5.97
CA ASN A 91 -9.06 11.90 -7.43
C ASN A 91 -9.15 13.37 -7.88
N ALA A 92 -8.01 13.95 -8.28
CA ALA A 92 -7.93 15.32 -8.77
C ALA A 92 -8.28 15.45 -10.27
N SER A 93 -8.57 14.35 -10.95
CA SER A 93 -8.93 14.34 -12.35
C SER A 93 -10.43 14.61 -12.55
N LYS A 94 -10.85 14.69 -13.82
CA LYS A 94 -12.26 14.84 -14.22
C LYS A 94 -12.91 13.51 -14.61
N SER A 95 -12.18 12.41 -14.50
CA SER A 95 -12.60 11.07 -14.88
C SER A 95 -12.50 10.11 -13.70
N THR A 96 -13.38 9.13 -13.69
CA THR A 96 -13.29 7.97 -12.81
C THR A 96 -12.19 7.04 -13.29
#